data_AF-X7EAV0-F1
#
_entry.id   AF-X7EAV0-F1
#
_cell.length_a   1.000
_cell.length_b   1.000
_cell.length_c   1.000
_cell.angle_alpha   90.00
_cell.angle_beta   90.00
_cell.angle_gamma   90.00
#
_symmetry.space_group_name_H-M   'P 1'
#
loop_
_entity.id
_entity.type
_entity.pdbx_description
1 polymer ?
#
loop_
_entity_poly.entity_id
_entity_poly.type
_entity_poly.pdbx_seq_one_letter_code
_entity_poly.pdbx_strand_id
1 'polypeptide(L)' 'MNLHWLLRMRRWVQHPPNPRGVMLVLVVVAVCAALFAVERYVGWPDWMSAEPDGPMRMPR' A
#
# COMPACT_ATOMS: atom_id res chain seq x y z
N MET A 1 -5.73 23.87 13.41
CA MET A 1 -4.66 22.85 13.24
C MET A 1 -4.47 22.18 14.58
N ASN A 2 -4.67 20.86 14.67
CA ASN A 2 -4.83 20.21 15.98
C ASN A 2 -3.46 19.82 16.58
N LEU A 3 -3.03 20.54 17.62
CA LEU A 3 -1.76 20.29 18.34
C LEU A 3 -1.65 18.85 18.87
N HIS A 4 -2.78 18.22 19.15
CA HIS A 4 -2.86 16.81 19.55
C HIS A 4 -2.17 15.84 18.57
N TRP A 5 -2.27 16.09 17.26
CA TRP A 5 -1.62 15.26 16.25
C TRP A 5 -0.10 15.42 16.26
N LEU A 6 0.40 16.65 16.39
CA LEU A 6 1.83 16.96 16.51
C LEU A 6 2.46 16.28 17.74
N LEU A 7 1.79 16.36 18.90
CA LEU A 7 2.26 15.72 20.13
C LEU A 7 2.27 14.19 20.02
N ARG A 8 1.30 13.61 19.31
CA ARG A 8 1.25 12.16 19.04
C ARG A 8 2.39 11.72 18.12
N MET A 9 2.69 12.45 17.04
CA MET A 9 3.83 12.14 16.17
C MET A 9 5.17 12.25 16.91
N ARG A 10 5.34 13.28 17.75
CA ARG A 10 6.56 13.41 18.57
C ARG A 10 6.74 12.24 19.54
N ARG A 11 5.64 11.73 20.11
CA ARG A 11 5.68 10.57 21.01
C ARG A 11 6.01 9.27 20.27
N TRP A 12 5.61 9.11 19.01
CA TRP A 12 6.02 7.98 18.18
C TRP A 12 7.53 7.93 17.92
N VAL A 13 8.18 9.08 17.75
CA VAL A 13 9.65 9.16 17.58
C VAL A 13 10.37 8.85 18.89
N GLN A 14 9.86 9.37 20.01
CA GLN A 14 10.49 9.18 21.32
C GLN A 14 10.25 7.82 21.94
N HIS A 15 9.06 7.25 21.73
CA HIS A 15 8.66 5.97 22.26
C HIS A 15 7.87 5.22 21.18
N PRO A 16 8.59 4.56 20.25
CA PRO A 16 7.93 3.87 19.16
C PRO A 16 6.97 2.80 19.70
N PRO A 17 5.77 2.68 19.12
CA PRO A 17 4.90 1.55 19.40
C PRO A 17 5.63 0.25 19.06
N ASN A 18 5.24 -0.84 19.73
CA ASN A 18 5.88 -2.17 19.67
C ASN A 18 6.55 -2.46 18.31
N PRO A 19 7.89 -2.70 18.28
CA PRO A 19 8.65 -2.80 17.03
C PRO A 19 8.11 -3.86 16.06
N ARG A 20 7.48 -4.92 16.57
CA ARG A 20 6.85 -5.96 15.75
C ARG A 20 5.71 -5.43 14.86
N GLY A 21 4.91 -4.49 15.37
CA GLY A 21 3.82 -3.89 14.61
C GLY A 21 4.33 -2.98 13.49
N VAL A 22 5.35 -2.17 13.78
CA VAL A 22 5.99 -1.29 12.78
C VAL A 22 6.65 -2.11 11.69
N MET A 23 7.33 -3.20 12.06
CA MET A 23 7.99 -4.08 11.10
C MET A 23 7.00 -4.82 10.20
N LEU A 24 5.84 -5.24 10.73
CA LEU A 24 4.76 -5.81 9.92
C LEU A 24 4.28 -4.81 8.87
N VAL A 25 4.01 -3.56 9.26
CA VAL A 25 3.57 -2.52 8.32
C VAL A 25 4.66 -2.22 7.28
N LEU A 26 5.91 -2.09 7.69
CA LEU A 26 7.04 -1.88 6.76
C LEU A 26 7.17 -3.01 5.74
N VAL A 27 7.04 -4.27 6.17
CA VAL A 27 7.07 -5.44 5.28
C VAL A 27 5.91 -5.40 4.29
N VAL A 28 4.69 -5.14 4.77
CA VAL A 28 3.51 -5.05 3.88
C VAL A 28 3.68 -3.93 2.85
N VAL A 29 4.12 -2.75 3.27
CA VAL A 29 4.38 -1.62 2.37
C VAL A 29 5.47 -1.96 1.36
N ALA A 30 6.55 -2.61 1.78
CA ALA A 30 7.61 -3.05 0.89
C ALA A 30 7.12 -4.07 -0.15
N VAL A 31 6.26 -5.01 0.25
CA VAL A 31 5.65 -5.99 -0.66
C VAL A 31 4.74 -5.29 -1.68
N CYS A 32 3.88 -4.37 -1.24
CA CYS A 32 3.03 -3.58 -2.14
C CYS A 32 3.85 -2.73 -3.11
N ALA A 33 4.89 -2.05 -2.64
CA ALA A 33 5.77 -1.24 -3.48
C ALA A 33 6.55 -2.10 -4.49
N ALA A 34 6.99 -3.29 -4.08
CA ALA A 34 7.64 -4.24 -4.98
C ALA A 34 6.68 -4.74 -6.07
N LEU A 35 5.45 -5.11 -5.71
CA LEU A 35 4.41 -5.49 -6.67
C LEU A 35 4.13 -4.38 -7.68
N PHE A 36 3.98 -3.14 -7.20
CA PHE A 36 3.74 -1.99 -8.05
C PHE A 36 4.92 -1.70 -8.98
N ALA A 37 6.15 -1.81 -8.48
CA ALA A 37 7.34 -1.67 -9.32
C ALA A 37 7.37 -2.75 -10.41
N VAL A 38 7.10 -4.02 -10.05
CA VAL A 38 7.01 -5.12 -11.02
C VAL A 38 5.94 -4.82 -12.08
N GLU A 39 4.78 -4.31 -11.68
CA GLU A 39 3.72 -3.90 -12.60
C GLU A 39 4.13 -2.79 -13.55
N ARG A 40 4.81 -1.77 -13.02
CA ARG A 40 5.23 -0.61 -13.81
C ARG A 40 6.36 -0.92 -14.80
N TYR A 41 7.29 -1.82 -14.44
CA TYR A 41 8.50 -2.05 -15.22
C TYR A 41 8.45 -3.28 -16.12
N VAL A 42 7.75 -4.34 -15.73
CA VAL A 42 7.69 -5.59 -16.51
C VAL A 42 6.43 -5.63 -17.38
N GLY A 43 5.35 -4.98 -16.96
CA GLY A 43 4.02 -5.18 -17.54
C GLY A 43 3.49 -6.57 -17.19
N TRP A 44 2.21 -6.66 -16.81
CA TRP A 44 1.61 -7.95 -16.47
C TRP A 44 1.14 -8.62 -17.77
N PRO A 45 1.45 -9.90 -17.99
CA PRO A 45 0.92 -10.63 -19.13
C PRO A 45 -0.62 -10.75 -19.03
N ASP A 46 -1.30 -10.91 -20.16
CA ASP A 46 -2.77 -10.80 -20.29
C ASP A 46 -3.59 -11.73 -19.36
N TRP A 47 -2.98 -12.79 -18.82
CA TRP A 47 -3.62 -13.68 -17.83
C TRP A 47 -3.60 -13.14 -16.39
N MET A 48 -2.91 -12.03 -16.17
CA MET A 48 -2.60 -11.46 -14.86
C MET A 48 -3.01 -9.98 -14.78
N SER A 49 -3.45 -9.38 -15.89
CA SER A 49 -4.10 -8.07 -15.93
C SER A 49 -5.45 -8.12 -15.21
N ALA A 50 -5.73 -7.11 -14.38
CA ALA A 50 -7.02 -6.95 -13.70
C ALA A 50 -8.12 -6.39 -14.63
N GLU A 51 -7.77 -6.09 -15.88
CA GLU A 51 -8.70 -5.64 -16.90
C GLU A 51 -9.64 -6.80 -17.28
N PRO A 52 -10.96 -6.64 -17.20
CA PRO A 52 -11.88 -7.61 -17.77
C PRO A 52 -11.72 -7.58 -19.29
N ASP A 53 -11.22 -8.66 -19.90
CA ASP A 53 -11.13 -8.86 -21.37
C ASP A 53 -12.51 -8.91 -22.09
N GLY A 54 -13.58 -8.47 -21.42
CA GLY A 54 -14.95 -8.53 -21.93
C GLY A 54 -15.53 -7.13 -22.08
N PRO A 55 -16.22 -6.81 -23.20
CA PRO A 55 -16.96 -5.57 -23.29
C PRO A 55 -17.94 -5.50 -22.13
N MET A 56 -17.80 -4.48 -21.28
CA MET A 56 -18.75 -4.16 -20.22
C MET A 56 -20.12 -3.89 -20.86
N ARG A 57 -20.90 -4.96 -21.02
CA ARG A 57 -22.31 -4.89 -21.41
C ARG A 57 -23.07 -4.38 -20.19
N MET A 58 -23.15 -3.06 -20.05
CA MET A 58 -24.12 -2.44 -19.16
C MET A 58 -25.53 -2.89 -19.58
N PRO A 59 -26.30 -3.56 -18.70
CA PRO A 59 -27.72 -3.78 -18.94
C PRO A 59 -28.45 -2.44 -18.80
N ARG A 60 -29.25 -2.10 -19.81
CA ARG A 60 -30.09 -0.90 -19.84
C ARG A 60 -31.27 -1.02 -18.88
#